data_AF-A0A821Y958-F1
#
_entry.id   AF-A0A821Y958-F1
#
_cell.length_a   1.000
_cell.length_b   1.000
_cell.length_c   1.000
_cell.angle_alpha   90.00
_cell.angle_beta   90.00
_cell.angle_gamma   90.00
#
_symmetry.space_group_name_H-M   'P 1'
#
loop_
_entity.id
_entity.type
_entity.pdbx_description
1 polymer ?
#
loop_
_entity_poly.entity_id
_entity_poly.type
_entity_poly.pdbx_seq_one_letter_code
_entity_poly.pdbx_strand_id
1 'polypeptide(L)' 'MTIDTGSCQFENTPMYFTSISGDAGHYLLVGVNAIYKATRNGFLINVFSSSGESADTLMAWSAQYNWNVNWFGVLP' A
#
# COMPACT_ATOMS: atom_id res chain seq x y z
N MET A 1 -4.72 1.55 -3.42
CA MET A 1 -4.66 2.11 -2.05
C MET A 1 -3.82 3.37 -2.08
N THR A 2 -4.33 4.48 -1.54
CA THR A 2 -3.61 5.78 -1.52
C THR A 2 -3.01 6.00 -0.14
N ILE A 3 -1.71 6.31 -0.08
CA ILE A 3 -0.97 6.53 1.16
C ILE A 3 -0.56 7.99 1.20
N ASP A 4 -0.97 8.69 2.26
CA ASP A 4 -0.59 10.08 2.53
C ASP A 4 0.67 10.10 3.41
N THR A 5 1.69 10.83 2.96
CA THR A 5 2.96 11.04 3.68
C THR A 5 3.23 12.52 3.93
N GLY A 6 2.25 13.40 3.73
CA GLY A 6 2.42 14.85 3.88
C GLY A 6 2.92 15.28 5.26
N SER A 7 2.58 14.53 6.31
CA SER A 7 3.08 14.79 7.67
C SER A 7 4.59 14.54 7.84
N CYS A 8 5.23 13.81 6.94
CA CYS A 8 6.67 13.54 6.98
C CYS A 8 7.51 14.70 6.43
N GLN A 9 6.89 15.70 5.79
CA GLN A 9 7.55 16.92 5.34
C GLN A 9 8.78 16.70 4.44
N PHE A 10 8.80 15.64 3.62
CA PHE A 10 9.88 15.38 2.69
C PHE A 10 10.09 16.59 1.76
N GLU A 11 11.35 16.97 1.50
CA GLU A 11 11.66 18.08 0.59
C GLU A 11 11.47 17.67 -0.88
N ASN A 12 11.83 16.43 -1.21
CA ASN A 12 11.72 15.83 -2.53
C ASN A 12 10.89 14.54 -2.48
N THR A 13 10.53 13.98 -3.64
CA THR A 13 9.87 12.67 -3.71
C THR A 13 10.82 11.56 -3.22
N PRO A 14 10.52 10.87 -2.12
CA PRO A 14 11.33 9.74 -1.65
C PRO A 14 11.20 8.51 -2.55
N MET A 15 12.19 7.63 -2.47
CA MET A 15 12.00 6.23 -2.85
C MET A 15 11.17 5.55 -1.77
N TYR A 16 9.95 5.15 -2.11
CA TYR A 16 9.06 4.45 -1.20
C TYR A 16 9.22 2.94 -1.33
N PHE A 17 9.11 2.26 -0.20
CA PHE A 17 9.10 0.80 -0.10
C PHE A 17 7.87 0.41 0.71
N THR A 18 7.16 -0.62 0.27
CA THR A 18 5.86 -0.97 0.83
C THR A 18 5.76 -2.47 1.11
N SER A 19 5.04 -2.81 2.18
CA SER A 19 4.57 -4.16 2.48
C SER A 19 3.17 -4.08 3.08
N ILE A 20 2.49 -5.21 3.17
CA ILE A 20 1.19 -5.31 3.85
C ILE A 20 1.29 -6.38 4.93
N SER A 21 0.77 -6.05 6.11
CA SER A 21 0.59 -6.97 7.24
C SER A 21 -0.87 -7.02 7.65
N GLY A 22 -1.25 -8.06 8.38
CA GLY A 22 -2.62 -8.34 8.81
C GLY A 22 -2.75 -9.77 9.29
N ASP A 23 -3.94 -10.14 9.76
CA ASP A 23 -4.18 -11.43 10.41
C ASP A 23 -4.37 -12.58 9.41
N ALA A 24 -4.93 -12.30 8.23
CA ALA A 24 -5.17 -13.28 7.17
C ALA A 24 -5.46 -12.60 5.81
N GLY A 25 -5.48 -13.38 4.72
CA GLY A 25 -5.96 -12.97 3.39
C GLY A 25 -5.01 -12.06 2.59
N HIS A 26 -4.17 -11.25 3.24
CA HIS A 26 -3.27 -10.31 2.55
C HIS A 26 -2.25 -10.98 1.61
N TYR A 27 -1.97 -12.27 1.82
CA TYR A 27 -1.00 -13.03 1.04
C TYR A 27 -1.50 -13.30 -0.38
N LEU A 28 -2.80 -13.07 -0.63
CA LEU A 28 -3.40 -13.16 -1.94
C LEU A 28 -3.13 -11.90 -2.78
N LEU A 29 -2.74 -10.78 -2.16
CA LEU A 29 -2.47 -9.54 -2.87
C LEU A 29 -1.17 -9.64 -3.68
N VAL A 30 -1.28 -9.27 -4.96
CA VAL A 30 -0.15 -9.08 -5.88
C VAL A 30 -0.02 -7.59 -6.19
N GLY A 31 1.21 -7.12 -6.36
CA GLY A 31 1.48 -5.70 -6.64
C GLY A 31 1.63 -4.84 -5.39
N VAL A 32 1.85 -5.44 -4.21
CA VAL A 32 2.02 -4.70 -2.95
C VAL A 32 3.17 -3.68 -3.02
N ASN A 33 4.17 -3.93 -3.87
CA ASN A 33 5.30 -3.04 -4.19
C ASN A 33 5.12 -2.22 -5.48
N ALA A 34 3.97 -2.30 -6.14
CA ALA A 34 3.68 -1.59 -7.38
C ALA A 34 3.23 -0.15 -7.05
N ILE A 35 4.23 0.71 -6.82
CA ILE A 35 4.06 2.11 -6.45
C ILE A 35 3.91 2.98 -7.69
N TYR A 36 2.88 3.83 -7.69
CA TYR A 36 2.53 4.76 -8.75
C TYR A 36 2.37 6.18 -8.20
N LYS A 37 2.55 7.17 -9.07
CA LYS A 37 2.28 8.59 -8.77
C LYS A 37 2.95 9.06 -7.47
N ALA A 38 4.16 8.58 -7.19
CA ALA A 38 4.90 8.97 -6.01
C ALA A 38 5.23 10.47 -6.03
N THR A 39 4.97 11.13 -4.92
CA THR A 39 5.30 12.53 -4.65
C THR A 39 5.89 12.65 -3.25
N ARG A 40 6.39 13.84 -2.92
CA ARG A 40 6.79 14.19 -1.54
C ARG A 40 5.68 14.07 -0.49
N ASN A 41 4.40 14.04 -0.91
CA ASN A 41 3.24 14.02 -0.02
C ASN A 41 2.47 12.69 -0.04
N GLY A 42 2.89 11.72 -0.85
CA GLY A 42 2.21 10.44 -0.88
C GLY A 42 2.38 9.69 -2.19
N PHE A 43 1.73 8.53 -2.26
CA PHE A 43 1.81 7.62 -3.40
C PHE A 43 0.57 6.72 -3.48
N LEU A 44 0.44 6.01 -4.60
CA LEU A 44 -0.60 5.02 -4.85
C LEU A 44 0.02 3.63 -4.98
N ILE A 45 -0.58 2.62 -4.35
CA ILE A 45 -0.28 1.20 -4.60
C ILE A 45 -1.43 0.58 -5.38
N ASN A 46 -1.14 -0.05 -6.51
CA ASN A 46 -2.11 -0.87 -7.23
C ASN A 46 -1.93 -2.34 -6.86
N VAL A 47 -2.98 -2.94 -6.29
CA VAL A 47 -3.01 -4.36 -5.94
C VAL A 47 -4.19 -5.05 -6.61
N PHE A 48 -4.04 -6.34 -6.83
CA PHE A 48 -5.12 -7.22 -7.25
C PHE A 48 -5.00 -8.56 -6.52
N SER A 49 -6.08 -9.35 -6.54
CA SER A 49 -6.01 -10.69 -5.98
C SER A 49 -5.41 -11.69 -6.97
N SER A 50 -4.46 -12.49 -6.51
CA SER A 50 -3.96 -13.66 -7.25
C SER A 50 -5.01 -14.75 -7.46
N SER A 51 -6.08 -14.77 -6.66
CA SER A 51 -7.15 -15.77 -6.72
C SER A 51 -8.46 -15.27 -7.35
N GLY A 52 -8.47 -14.04 -7.88
CA GLY A 52 -9.60 -13.50 -8.67
C GLY A 52 -10.74 -12.86 -7.86
N GLU A 53 -10.53 -12.63 -6.57
CA GLU A 53 -11.45 -11.93 -5.68
C GLU A 53 -11.70 -10.50 -6.16
N SER A 54 -12.95 -10.05 -6.03
CA SER A 54 -13.34 -8.68 -6.35
C SER A 54 -12.70 -7.68 -5.39
N ALA A 55 -12.62 -6.41 -5.83
CA ALA A 55 -12.17 -5.32 -4.97
C ALA A 55 -13.01 -5.21 -3.69
N ASP A 56 -14.32 -5.42 -3.77
CA ASP A 56 -15.22 -5.35 -2.60
C ASP A 56 -14.89 -6.43 -1.57
N THR A 57 -14.59 -7.66 -2.00
CA THR A 57 -14.16 -8.74 -1.11
C THR A 57 -12.83 -8.41 -0.43
N LEU A 58 -11.86 -7.90 -1.20
CA LEU A 58 -10.56 -7.49 -0.65
C LEU A 58 -10.71 -6.35 0.36
N MET A 59 -11.61 -5.39 0.09
CA MET A 59 -11.92 -4.31 1.03
C MET A 59 -12.56 -4.84 2.32
N ALA A 60 -13.50 -5.78 2.22
CA ALA A 60 -14.10 -6.40 3.40
C ALA A 60 -13.07 -7.15 4.26
N TRP A 61 -12.20 -7.92 3.61
CA TRP A 61 -11.09 -8.62 4.28
C TRP A 61 -10.08 -7.67 4.89
N SER A 62 -9.82 -6.52 4.26
CA SER A 62 -8.90 -5.52 4.81
C SER A 62 -9.35 -5.01 6.18
N ALA A 63 -10.66 -4.83 6.36
CA ALA A 63 -11.25 -4.44 7.64
C ALA A 63 -11.34 -5.61 8.62
N GLN A 64 -11.75 -6.80 8.15
CA GLN A 64 -11.92 -7.98 8.98
C GLN A 64 -10.60 -8.52 9.56
N TYR A 65 -9.53 -8.50 8.75
CA TYR A 65 -8.23 -9.06 9.09
C TYR A 65 -7.17 -8.01 9.37
N ASN A 66 -7.59 -6.78 9.71
CA ASN A 66 -6.71 -5.70 10.16
C ASN A 66 -5.53 -5.45 9.21
N TRP A 67 -5.81 -5.30 7.90
CA TRP A 67 -4.74 -5.04 6.95
C TRP A 67 -4.16 -3.65 7.16
N ASN A 68 -2.83 -3.60 7.19
CA ASN A 68 -2.07 -2.37 7.33
C ASN A 68 -1.03 -2.30 6.21
N VAL A 69 -0.97 -1.15 5.54
CA VAL A 69 0.12 -0.85 4.61
C VAL A 69 1.29 -0.31 5.44
N ASN A 70 2.36 -1.08 5.52
CA ASN A 70 3.61 -0.61 6.09
C ASN A 70 4.45 0.02 4.99
N TRP A 71 5.14 1.10 5.31
CA TRP A 71 5.99 1.77 4.34
C TRP A 71 7.13 2.52 5.02
N PHE A 72 8.18 2.76 4.25
CA PHE A 72 9.20 3.75 4.58
C PHE A 72 9.65 4.47 3.31
N GLY A 73 10.12 5.71 3.48
CA GLY A 73 10.65 6.54 2.40
C GLY A 73 12.11 6.88 2.67
N VAL A 74 12.95 6.80 1.63
CA VAL A 74 14.37 7.19 1.70
C VAL A 74 14.64 8.27 0.66
N LEU A 75 15.27 9.37 1.10
CA LEU A 75 15.78 10.41 0.19
C LEU A 75 17.18 10.02 -0.30
N PRO A 76 17.51 10.27 -1.57
CA PRO A 76 18.88 10.16 -2.09
C PRO A 76 19.86 11.10 -1.40
#